data_AF-A0A2E2WX20-F1
#
_entry.id   AF-A0A2E2WX20-F1
#
_cell.length_a   1.000
_cell.length_b   1.000
_cell.length_c   1.000
_cell.angle_alpha   90.00
_cell.angle_beta   90.00
_cell.angle_gamma   90.00
#
_symmetry.space_group_name_H-M   'P 1'
#
loop_
_entity.id
_entity.type
_entity.pdbx_description
1 polymer ?
#
loop_
_entity_poly.entity_id
_entity_poly.type
_entity_poly.pdbx_seq_one_letter_code
_entity_poly.pdbx_strand_id
1 'polypeptide(L)'
;MDPVVWGRLGLVEETAPSDLRTLGWTGEESLELLWSLSRAPNADLALRTLVRMYEMLGSGWAEFDTALRNDKGFRGRLLGLVGASSALADHLVADDTTWR
;
A
#
# COMPACT_ATOMS: atom_id res chain seq x y z
N MET A 1 -2.50 -1.08 -16.75
CA MET A 1 -2.56 -2.54 -16.56
C MET A 1 -3.98 -3.03 -16.81
N ASP A 2 -4.13 -4.23 -17.37
CA ASP A 2 -5.41 -4.85 -17.73
C ASP A 2 -6.14 -5.40 -16.49
N PRO A 3 -7.49 -5.45 -16.43
CA PRO A 3 -8.27 -5.87 -15.26
C PRO A 3 -7.93 -7.28 -14.73
N VAL A 4 -7.45 -8.17 -15.62
CA VAL A 4 -7.05 -9.54 -15.31
C VAL A 4 -5.80 -9.59 -14.42
N VAL A 5 -4.98 -8.54 -14.41
CA VAL A 5 -3.76 -8.46 -13.58
C VAL A 5 -4.10 -8.21 -12.11
N TRP A 6 -5.15 -7.43 -11.81
CA TRP A 6 -5.56 -7.13 -10.43
C TRP A 6 -6.06 -8.36 -9.67
N GLY A 7 -6.78 -9.26 -10.34
CA GLY A 7 -7.29 -10.49 -9.71
C GLY A 7 -6.17 -11.42 -9.21
N ARG A 8 -4.96 -11.35 -9.78
CA ARG A 8 -3.78 -12.09 -9.29
C ARG A 8 -3.12 -11.42 -8.09
N LEU A 9 -3.52 -10.19 -7.75
CA LEU A 9 -3.04 -9.46 -6.58
C LEU A 9 -3.94 -9.64 -5.35
N GLY A 10 -5.04 -10.37 -5.46
CA GLY A 10 -5.99 -10.52 -4.35
C GLY A 10 -6.77 -9.23 -4.03
N LEU A 11 -6.79 -8.27 -4.97
CA LEU A 11 -7.58 -7.06 -4.89
C LEU A 11 -8.96 -7.33 -5.49
N VAL A 12 -10.01 -7.14 -4.69
CA VAL A 12 -11.40 -7.40 -5.11
C VAL A 12 -12.27 -6.15 -5.14
N GLU A 13 -11.81 -5.04 -4.55
CA GLU A 13 -12.56 -3.79 -4.55
C GLU A 13 -12.53 -3.10 -5.91
N GLU A 14 -13.67 -2.54 -6.31
CA GLU A 14 -13.80 -1.78 -7.56
C GLU A 14 -12.90 -0.54 -7.58
N THR A 15 -12.52 -0.01 -6.40
CA THR A 15 -11.65 1.17 -6.27
C THR A 15 -10.17 0.84 -6.49
N ALA A 16 -9.76 -0.43 -6.46
CA ALA A 16 -8.34 -0.79 -6.49
C ALA A 16 -7.57 -0.19 -7.70
N PRO A 17 -8.12 -0.15 -8.93
CA PRO A 17 -7.43 0.48 -10.06
C PRO A 17 -7.30 2.01 -9.96
N SER A 18 -8.24 2.71 -9.30
CA SER A 18 -8.07 4.14 -9.00
C SER A 18 -7.07 4.36 -7.88
N ASP A 19 -7.13 3.56 -6.83
CA ASP A 19 -6.24 3.65 -5.68
C ASP A 19 -4.78 3.47 -6.09
N LEU A 20 -4.50 2.48 -6.95
CA LEU A 20 -3.15 2.25 -7.46
C LEU A 20 -2.66 3.36 -8.40
N ARG A 21 -3.57 4.02 -9.13
CA ARG A 21 -3.23 5.23 -9.90
C ARG A 21 -2.91 6.42 -8.98
N THR A 22 -3.67 6.60 -7.90
CA THR A 22 -3.40 7.64 -6.89
C THR A 22 -1.99 7.49 -6.31
N LEU A 23 -1.59 6.26 -6.01
CA LEU A 23 -0.25 5.96 -5.48
C LEU A 23 0.86 6.01 -6.56
N GLY A 24 0.51 6.14 -7.84
CA GLY A 24 1.46 6.05 -8.96
C GLY A 24 1.98 4.63 -9.21
N TRP A 25 1.34 3.59 -8.67
CA TRP A 25 1.79 2.20 -8.72
C TRP A 25 1.22 1.46 -9.94
N THR A 26 1.53 1.97 -11.13
CA THR A 26 0.93 1.49 -12.38
C THR A 26 1.92 0.95 -13.42
N GLY A 27 3.22 1.17 -13.21
CA GLY A 27 4.28 0.74 -14.11
C GLY A 27 5.08 -0.47 -13.61
N GLU A 28 6.06 -0.87 -14.41
CA GLU A 28 6.93 -2.03 -14.12
C GLU A 28 7.77 -1.82 -12.86
N GLU A 29 8.13 -0.58 -12.55
CA GLU A 29 8.89 -0.21 -11.34
C GLU A 29 8.14 -0.53 -10.04
N SER A 30 6.84 -0.79 -10.13
CA SER A 30 5.97 -1.08 -9.00
C SER A 30 5.67 -2.58 -8.84
N LEU A 31 6.16 -3.45 -9.73
CA LEU A 31 5.85 -4.90 -9.71
C LEU A 31 6.22 -5.58 -8.39
N GLU A 32 7.43 -5.35 -7.88
CA GLU A 32 7.88 -5.90 -6.60
C GLU A 32 7.01 -5.46 -5.43
N LEU A 33 6.53 -4.22 -5.51
CA LEU A 33 5.67 -3.66 -4.49
C LEU A 33 4.27 -4.27 -4.57
N LEU A 34 3.70 -4.41 -5.77
CA LEU A 34 2.41 -5.05 -6.02
C LEU A 34 2.42 -6.55 -5.62
N TRP A 35 3.52 -7.26 -5.89
CA TRP A 35 3.70 -8.63 -5.40
C TRP A 35 3.80 -8.72 -3.88
N SER A 36 4.37 -7.70 -3.22
CA SER A 36 4.38 -7.66 -1.76
C SER A 36 2.98 -7.36 -1.21
N LEU A 37 2.23 -6.47 -1.86
CA LEU A 37 0.85 -6.13 -1.51
C LEU A 37 -0.06 -7.36 -1.60
N SER A 38 0.08 -8.17 -2.65
CA SER A 38 -0.73 -9.38 -2.83
C SER A 38 -0.49 -10.47 -1.77
N ARG A 39 0.58 -10.33 -1.00
CA ARG A 39 0.95 -11.22 0.11
C ARG A 39 0.44 -10.73 1.47
N ALA A 40 -0.16 -9.54 1.52
CA ALA A 40 -0.78 -9.04 2.74
C ALA A 40 -1.97 -9.94 3.14
N PRO A 41 -2.27 -10.09 4.44
CA PRO A 41 -3.43 -10.88 4.90
C PRO A 41 -4.76 -10.42 4.30
N ASN A 42 -4.91 -9.11 4.09
CA ASN A 42 -5.97 -8.49 3.30
C ASN A 42 -5.37 -7.37 2.44
N ALA A 43 -5.27 -7.61 1.13
CA ALA A 43 -4.65 -6.69 0.18
C ALA A 43 -5.48 -5.41 -0.03
N ASP A 44 -6.81 -5.50 -0.06
CA ASP A 44 -7.69 -4.33 -0.20
C ASP A 44 -7.64 -3.41 1.02
N LEU A 45 -7.54 -3.98 2.23
CA LEU A 45 -7.36 -3.19 3.45
C LEU A 45 -6.00 -2.49 3.45
N ALA A 46 -4.94 -3.21 3.07
CA ALA A 46 -3.60 -2.65 2.97
C ALA A 46 -3.54 -1.50 1.94
N LEU A 47 -4.12 -1.71 0.75
CA LEU A 47 -4.18 -0.69 -0.29
C LEU A 47 -4.96 0.55 0.16
N ARG A 48 -6.14 0.36 0.75
CA ARG A 48 -6.93 1.48 1.30
C ARG A 48 -6.18 2.24 2.39
N THR A 49 -5.42 1.54 3.22
CA THR A 49 -4.56 2.19 4.23
C THR A 49 -3.47 3.03 3.59
N LEU A 50 -2.83 2.53 2.53
CA LEU A 50 -1.77 3.25 1.81
C LEU A 50 -2.29 4.52 1.12
N VAL A 51 -3.52 4.50 0.58
CA VAL A 51 -4.16 5.71 0.04
C VAL A 51 -4.39 6.75 1.15
N ARG A 52 -4.86 6.33 2.32
CA ARG A 52 -5.01 7.23 3.47
C ARG A 52 -3.68 7.80 3.95
N MET A 53 -2.63 6.98 3.94
CA MET A 53 -1.26 7.42 4.25
C MET A 53 -0.76 8.43 3.21
N TYR A 54 -1.04 8.22 1.92
CA TYR A 54 -0.71 9.17 0.85
C TYR A 54 -1.35 10.54 1.08
N GLU A 55 -2.64 10.57 1.41
CA GLU A 55 -3.37 11.81 1.69
C GLU A 55 -2.83 12.51 2.94
N MET A 56 -2.58 11.76 4.01
CA MET A 56 -2.10 12.29 5.29
C MET A 56 -0.66 12.84 5.19
N LEU A 57 0.25 12.10 4.56
CA LEU A 57 1.67 12.47 4.49
C LEU A 57 1.92 13.64 3.52
N GLY A 58 1.06 13.84 2.51
CA GLY A 58 1.21 14.89 1.52
C GLY A 58 2.62 14.88 0.88
N SER A 59 3.41 15.93 1.10
CA SER A 59 4.78 16.01 0.58
C SER A 59 5.73 14.93 1.16
N GLY A 60 5.44 14.40 2.34
CA GLY A 60 6.17 13.30 2.97
C GLY A 60 5.97 11.94 2.29
N TRP A 61 4.98 11.82 1.41
CA TRP A 61 4.72 10.56 0.69
C TRP A 61 5.93 10.07 -0.11
N ALA A 62 6.70 10.98 -0.73
CA ALA A 62 7.84 10.60 -1.56
C ALA A 62 8.92 9.84 -0.76
N GLU A 63 9.15 10.24 0.49
CA GLU A 63 10.08 9.56 1.40
C GLU A 63 9.54 8.18 1.78
N PHE A 64 8.26 8.09 2.12
CA PHE A 64 7.58 6.84 2.47
C PHE A 64 7.54 5.84 1.32
N ASP A 65 7.20 6.28 0.10
CA ASP A 65 7.20 5.45 -1.11
C ASP A 65 8.62 4.98 -1.44
N THR A 66 9.63 5.84 -1.24
CA THR A 66 11.05 5.46 -1.38
C THR A 66 11.43 4.36 -0.37
N ALA A 67 11.00 4.48 0.88
CA ALA A 67 11.24 3.46 1.90
C ALA A 67 10.53 2.14 1.53
N LEU A 68 9.26 2.22 1.10
CA LEU A 68 8.50 1.07 0.63
C LEU A 68 9.19 0.35 -0.52
N ARG A 69 9.77 1.07 -1.49
CA ARG A 69 10.44 0.47 -2.64
C ARG A 69 11.78 -0.17 -2.28
N ASN A 70 12.58 0.52 -1.47
CA ASN A 70 13.97 0.14 -1.23
C ASN A 70 14.19 -0.79 -0.02
N ASP A 71 13.32 -0.74 0.98
CA ASP A 71 13.43 -1.60 2.18
C ASP A 71 12.36 -2.71 2.16
N LYS A 72 12.81 -3.93 1.83
CA LYS A 72 11.97 -5.14 1.79
C LYS A 72 11.41 -5.51 3.17
N GLY A 73 12.19 -5.29 4.24
CA GLY A 73 11.82 -5.63 5.60
C GLY A 73 10.79 -4.66 6.16
N PHE A 74 10.95 -3.36 5.89
CA PHE A 74 9.92 -2.34 6.16
C PHE A 74 8.62 -2.66 5.39
N ARG A 75 8.71 -2.84 4.06
CA ARG A 75 7.55 -3.14 3.21
C ARG A 75 6.78 -4.36 3.70
N GLY A 76 7.46 -5.46 3.98
CA GLY A 76 6.80 -6.69 4.45
C GLY A 76 6.10 -6.52 5.80
N ARG A 77 6.76 -5.86 6.78
CA ARG A 77 6.17 -5.61 8.10
C ARG A 77 4.97 -4.68 8.03
N LEU A 78 5.09 -3.57 7.29
CA LEU A 78 4.01 -2.60 7.12
C LEU A 78 2.80 -3.26 6.48
N LEU A 79 2.96 -3.89 5.31
CA LEU A 79 1.85 -4.52 4.57
C LEU A 79 1.21 -5.66 5.36
N GLY A 80 2.02 -6.45 6.07
CA GLY A 80 1.53 -7.49 6.98
C GLY A 80 0.69 -6.91 8.13
N LEU A 81 1.15 -5.82 8.75
CA LEU A 81 0.47 -5.15 9.85
C LEU A 81 -0.87 -4.56 9.41
N VAL A 82 -0.85 -3.71 8.38
CA VAL A 82 -2.05 -2.97 7.95
C VAL A 82 -3.06 -3.89 7.26
N GLY A 83 -2.60 -4.95 6.59
CA GLY A 83 -3.48 -5.98 6.04
C GLY A 83 -4.08 -6.90 7.11
N ALA A 84 -3.47 -7.02 8.28
CA ALA A 84 -3.98 -7.86 9.37
C ALA A 84 -4.96 -7.16 10.32
N SER A 85 -4.89 -5.83 10.44
CA SER A 85 -5.64 -5.09 11.47
C SER A 85 -6.00 -3.68 11.03
N SER A 86 -7.31 -3.43 10.89
CA SER A 86 -7.82 -2.08 10.61
C SER A 86 -7.54 -1.11 11.77
N ALA A 87 -7.57 -1.57 13.01
CA ALA A 87 -7.28 -0.72 14.17
C ALA A 87 -5.82 -0.22 14.19
N LEU A 88 -4.86 -1.07 13.79
CA LEU A 88 -3.46 -0.66 13.68
C LEU A 88 -3.23 0.22 12.45
N ALA A 89 -3.94 -0.05 11.35
CA ALA A 89 -3.97 0.84 10.20
C ALA A 89 -4.51 2.24 10.55
N ASP A 90 -5.61 2.31 11.31
CA ASP A 90 -6.19 3.57 11.77
C ASP A 90 -5.24 4.34 12.68
N HIS A 91 -4.56 3.64 13.59
CA HIS A 91 -3.56 4.23 14.46
C HIS A 91 -2.38 4.80 13.66
N LEU A 92 -1.87 4.05 12.68
CA LEU A 92 -0.77 4.50 11.81
C LEU A 92 -1.15 5.74 11.00
N VAL A 93 -2.37 5.79 10.46
CA VAL A 93 -2.86 6.93 9.67
C VAL A 93 -3.05 8.19 10.53
N ALA A 94 -3.31 8.03 11.84
CA ALA A 94 -3.56 9.15 12.73
C ALA A 94 -2.30 9.92 13.15
N ASP A 95 -1.10 9.35 12.96
CA ASP A 95 0.16 9.93 13.42
C ASP A 95 1.27 9.75 12.37
N ASP A 96 1.70 10.85 11.76
CA ASP A 96 2.69 10.90 10.68
C ASP A 96 4.11 10.50 11.11
N THR A 97 4.37 10.35 12.41
CA THR A 97 5.67 9.96 12.96
C THR A 97 5.80 8.45 13.19
N THR A 98 4.69 7.71 13.27
CA THR A 98 4.67 6.30 13.72
C THR A 98 5.23 5.29 12.73
N TRP A 99 5.41 5.68 11.46
CA TRP A 99 5.98 4.79 10.45
C TRP A 99 7.52 4.81 10.41
N ARG A 100 8.16 5.80 11.04
CA ARG A 100 9.63 5.93 11.09
C ARG A 100 10.26 5.04 12.16
#